data_AF-A0A0N5AC80-F1
#
_entry.id   AF-A0A0N5AC80-F1
#
_cell.length_a   1.000
_cell.length_b   1.000
_cell.length_c   1.000
_cell.angle_alpha   90.00
_cell.angle_beta   90.00
_cell.angle_gamma   90.00
#
_symmetry.space_group_name_H-M   'P 1'
#
loop_
_entity.id
_entity.type
_entity.pdbx_description
1 polymer ?
#
loop_
_entity_poly.entity_id
_entity_poly.type
_entity_poly.pdbx_seq_one_letter_code
_entity_poly.pdbx_strand_id
1 'polypeptide(L)'
;MKRCLCHKKNRASKSLLSSPKNLEMSNKLILLILNAFFPTSYCRIRPRHLEMEPLCCISSCLVRGGCTAIICFEVAYVITTVLLIAIRIHRERRFWTPNDFSASFSAIVTHHFFLYVIGAFDVITLTMVTVLSQALIKFDKQLVRLHWYFDFVSLIFNTITFIVYLVAVSIESSENWDIINIAFTLCFAIQIPLQLWAITVVRSCYDFFNLLHVFIQLAEK
;
A
#
# COMPACT_ATOMS: atom_id res chain seq x y z
N MET A 1 -15.09 9.77 36.81
CA MET A 1 -14.40 8.46 36.82
C MET A 1 -14.98 7.57 35.72
N LYS A 2 -14.53 7.71 34.46
CA LYS A 2 -15.01 6.91 33.32
C LYS A 2 -14.11 5.68 33.16
N ARG A 3 -14.64 4.49 33.44
CA ARG A 3 -13.95 3.20 33.28
C ARG A 3 -13.78 2.89 31.79
N CYS A 4 -12.56 2.53 31.38
CA CYS A 4 -12.29 1.93 30.07
C CYS A 4 -13.00 0.58 29.96
N LEU A 5 -14.02 0.52 29.11
CA LEU A 5 -14.78 -0.69 28.75
C LEU A 5 -14.05 -1.51 27.68
N CYS A 6 -12.80 -1.91 27.93
CA CYS A 6 -12.08 -2.84 27.04
C CYS A 6 -11.89 -4.24 27.65
N HIS A 7 -12.55 -4.55 28.77
CA HIS A 7 -12.35 -5.82 29.49
C HIS A 7 -13.61 -6.72 29.58
N LYS A 8 -14.51 -6.69 28.59
CA LYS A 8 -15.63 -7.65 28.57
C LYS A 8 -16.18 -7.98 27.19
N LYS A 9 -15.44 -8.75 26.40
CA LYS A 9 -16.05 -9.59 25.35
C LYS A 9 -15.20 -10.83 25.06
N ASN A 10 -15.31 -11.82 25.94
CA ASN A 10 -14.97 -13.20 25.62
C ASN A 10 -16.18 -14.07 25.95
N ARG A 11 -16.50 -14.99 25.01
CA ARG A 11 -17.62 -15.94 24.96
C ARG A 11 -18.96 -15.41 24.44
N ALA A 12 -19.15 -15.52 23.13
CA ALA A 12 -20.30 -16.19 22.52
C ALA A 12 -20.20 -16.08 21.00
N SER A 13 -19.72 -17.14 20.34
CA SER A 13 -20.44 -17.76 19.21
C SER A 13 -19.60 -18.93 18.69
N LYS A 14 -19.89 -20.11 19.21
CA LYS A 14 -19.69 -21.36 18.47
C LYS A 14 -20.89 -21.50 17.53
N SER A 15 -20.63 -22.09 16.36
CA SER A 15 -21.56 -22.73 15.41
C SER A 15 -22.20 -21.89 14.30
N LEU A 16 -22.25 -22.55 13.12
CA LEU A 16 -22.92 -22.22 11.85
C LEU A 16 -22.08 -21.29 10.94
N LEU A 17 -21.76 -21.60 9.67
CA LEU A 17 -22.48 -22.43 8.70
C LEU A 17 -21.56 -22.81 7.50
N SER A 18 -21.69 -24.07 7.06
CA SER A 18 -21.54 -24.61 5.69
C SER A 18 -20.39 -24.21 4.75
N SER A 19 -19.63 -25.22 4.35
CA SER A 19 -18.82 -25.30 3.12
C SER A 19 -19.69 -25.24 1.85
N PRO A 20 -19.18 -24.61 0.77
CA PRO A 20 -19.04 -25.32 -0.51
C PRO A 20 -17.57 -25.40 -0.97
N LYS A 21 -17.15 -26.63 -1.30
CA LYS A 21 -15.77 -27.11 -1.49
C LYS A 21 -15.07 -26.70 -2.81
N ASN A 22 -15.37 -25.52 -3.39
CA ASN A 22 -14.75 -25.12 -4.68
C ASN A 22 -14.09 -23.73 -4.66
N LEU A 23 -13.94 -23.13 -3.48
CA LEU A 23 -13.32 -21.80 -3.28
C LEU A 23 -12.12 -21.86 -2.31
N GLU A 24 -11.47 -23.02 -2.17
CA GLU A 24 -10.57 -23.29 -1.04
C GLU A 24 -9.11 -22.83 -1.26
N MET A 25 -8.68 -22.63 -2.51
CA MET A 25 -7.29 -22.25 -2.81
C MET A 25 -7.08 -20.73 -2.87
N SER A 26 -8.07 -19.97 -3.36
CA SER A 26 -8.01 -18.50 -3.37
C SER A 26 -8.19 -17.91 -1.96
N ASN A 27 -9.09 -18.49 -1.15
CA ASN A 27 -9.34 -18.02 0.21
C ASN A 27 -8.18 -18.28 1.17
N LYS A 28 -7.38 -19.35 0.99
CA LYS A 28 -6.20 -19.60 1.82
C LYS A 28 -5.07 -18.63 1.50
N LEU A 29 -4.90 -18.24 0.24
CA LEU A 29 -3.91 -17.23 -0.15
C LEU A 29 -4.34 -15.84 0.34
N ILE A 30 -5.62 -15.50 0.20
CA ILE A 30 -6.18 -14.24 0.74
C ILE A 30 -6.13 -14.23 2.27
N LEU A 31 -6.40 -15.35 2.97
CA LEU A 31 -6.22 -15.45 4.42
C LEU A 31 -4.75 -15.46 4.85
N LEU A 32 -3.83 -16.00 4.05
CA LEU A 32 -2.39 -15.97 4.34
C LEU A 32 -1.83 -14.56 4.13
N ILE A 33 -2.27 -13.85 3.09
CA ILE A 33 -1.95 -12.44 2.85
C ILE A 33 -2.58 -11.59 3.95
N LEU A 34 -3.86 -11.81 4.31
CA LEU A 34 -4.52 -11.10 5.41
C LEU A 34 -3.90 -11.42 6.78
N ASN A 35 -3.50 -12.66 7.08
CA ASN A 35 -2.84 -13.00 8.34
C ASN A 35 -1.36 -12.58 8.39
N ALA A 36 -0.69 -12.48 7.23
CA ALA A 36 0.66 -11.93 7.15
C ALA A 36 0.66 -10.39 7.22
N PHE A 37 -0.36 -9.73 6.69
CA PHE A 37 -0.49 -8.26 6.65
C PHE A 37 -1.27 -7.63 7.80
N PHE A 38 -2.22 -8.33 8.40
CA PHE A 38 -2.84 -7.95 9.67
C PHE A 38 -2.21 -8.78 10.79
N PRO A 39 -1.04 -8.39 11.35
CA PRO A 39 -0.74 -8.78 12.71
C PRO A 39 -1.79 -8.05 13.55
N THR A 40 -2.82 -8.81 13.96
CA THR A 40 -3.68 -8.44 15.08
C THR A 40 -2.75 -7.89 16.15
N SER A 41 -2.82 -6.58 16.34
CA SER A 41 -1.96 -5.85 17.26
C SER A 41 -2.45 -6.15 18.67
N TYR A 42 -2.24 -7.40 19.11
CA TYR A 42 -2.44 -7.80 20.49
C TYR A 42 -1.35 -7.11 21.31
N CYS A 43 -1.77 -6.09 22.05
CA CYS A 43 -0.97 -5.33 22.99
C CYS A 43 -0.08 -6.25 23.84
N ARG A 44 1.23 -6.23 23.56
CA ARG A 44 2.24 -6.69 24.51
C ARG A 44 3.04 -5.48 24.99
N ILE A 45 2.34 -4.51 25.58
CA ILE A 45 2.95 -3.36 26.24
C ILE A 45 3.22 -3.77 27.69
N ARG A 46 4.50 -3.71 28.10
CA ARG A 46 4.95 -3.99 29.47
C ARG A 46 4.34 -2.96 30.44
N PRO A 47 3.78 -3.37 31.59
CA PRO A 47 2.92 -2.53 32.43
C PRO A 47 3.65 -1.54 33.37
N ARG A 48 4.78 -0.94 32.97
CA ARG A 48 5.60 -0.08 33.87
C ARG A 48 5.69 1.40 33.53
N HIS A 49 5.04 1.90 32.47
CA HIS A 49 5.04 3.34 32.11
C HIS A 49 3.62 3.97 32.12
N LEU A 50 2.84 3.66 33.16
CA LEU A 50 1.38 3.79 33.22
C LEU A 50 0.81 5.18 33.62
N GLU A 51 1.51 6.29 33.39
CA GLU A 51 0.97 7.63 33.73
C GLU A 51 0.70 8.57 32.54
N MET A 52 1.03 8.17 31.30
CA MET A 52 0.74 8.98 30.08
C MET A 52 -0.35 8.38 29.16
N GLU A 53 -1.12 7.39 29.64
CA GLU A 53 -1.91 6.46 28.82
C GLU A 53 -3.13 7.00 28.03
N PRO A 54 -3.96 7.95 28.49
CA PRO A 54 -5.24 8.19 27.81
C PRO A 54 -5.12 8.94 26.48
N LEU A 55 -4.07 9.76 26.28
CA LEU A 55 -3.82 10.43 24.99
C LEU A 55 -3.00 9.57 24.03
N CYS A 56 -2.05 8.77 24.53
CA CYS A 56 -1.23 7.92 23.68
C CYS A 56 -2.03 6.78 23.03
N CYS A 57 -3.05 6.23 23.69
CA CYS A 57 -3.79 5.09 23.12
C CYS A 57 -4.67 5.48 21.93
N ILE A 58 -5.33 6.65 21.95
CA ILE A 58 -6.26 7.02 20.87
C ILE A 58 -5.50 7.54 19.64
N SER A 59 -4.48 8.36 19.86
CA SER A 59 -3.62 8.89 18.80
C SER A 59 -2.72 7.81 18.21
N SER A 60 -2.19 6.88 19.02
CA SER A 60 -1.40 5.75 18.51
C SER A 60 -2.25 4.78 17.70
N CYS A 61 -3.47 4.45 18.13
CA CYS A 61 -4.36 3.59 17.36
C CYS A 61 -4.75 4.22 16.03
N LEU A 62 -5.03 5.53 16.02
CA LEU A 62 -5.40 6.25 14.79
C LEU A 62 -4.24 6.29 13.79
N VAL A 63 -3.04 6.66 14.26
CA VAL A 63 -1.83 6.72 13.43
C VAL A 63 -1.46 5.34 12.89
N ARG A 64 -1.44 4.31 13.75
CA ARG A 64 -1.11 2.94 13.35
C ARG A 64 -2.16 2.36 12.41
N GLY A 65 -3.44 2.65 12.65
CA GLY A 65 -4.54 2.29 11.75
C GLY A 65 -4.40 2.94 10.38
N GLY A 66 -4.06 4.23 10.34
CA GLY A 66 -3.78 4.97 9.11
C GLY A 66 -2.62 4.37 8.32
N CYS A 67 -1.46 4.15 8.96
CA CYS A 67 -0.32 3.54 8.27
C CYS A 67 -0.58 2.09 7.82
N THR A 68 -1.38 1.33 8.58
CA THR A 68 -1.79 -0.02 8.16
C THR A 68 -2.72 0.04 6.94
N ALA A 69 -3.61 1.03 6.88
CA ALA A 69 -4.47 1.24 5.72
C ALA A 69 -3.67 1.62 4.47
N ILE A 70 -2.62 2.46 4.60
CA ILE A 70 -1.70 2.77 3.49
C ILE A 70 -1.06 1.48 2.96
N ILE A 71 -0.49 0.66 3.85
CA ILE A 71 0.09 -0.63 3.49
C ILE A 71 -0.90 -1.48 2.69
N CYS A 72 -2.15 -1.58 3.15
CA CYS A 72 -3.19 -2.32 2.43
C CYS A 72 -3.48 -1.75 1.04
N PHE A 73 -3.54 -0.42 0.90
CA PHE A 73 -3.78 0.22 -0.39
C PHE A 73 -2.60 0.05 -1.36
N GLU A 74 -1.36 0.19 -0.90
CA GLU A 74 -0.17 -0.01 -1.73
C GLU A 74 -0.07 -1.45 -2.23
N VAL A 75 -0.36 -2.43 -1.37
CA VAL A 75 -0.39 -3.85 -1.76
C VAL A 75 -1.52 -4.12 -2.75
N ALA A 76 -2.71 -3.57 -2.52
CA ALA A 76 -3.84 -3.74 -3.44
C ALA A 76 -3.55 -3.09 -4.80
N TYR A 77 -2.88 -1.94 -4.82
CA TYR A 77 -2.40 -1.28 -6.03
C TYR A 77 -1.45 -2.20 -6.80
N VAL A 78 -0.38 -2.69 -6.15
CA VAL A 78 0.60 -3.59 -6.78
C VAL A 78 -0.04 -4.87 -7.31
N ILE A 79 -0.97 -5.49 -6.57
CA ILE A 79 -1.68 -6.68 -7.04
C ILE A 79 -2.47 -6.35 -8.30
N THR A 80 -3.16 -5.20 -8.31
CA THR A 80 -3.99 -4.78 -9.44
C THR A 80 -3.13 -4.49 -10.67
N THR A 81 -2.03 -3.75 -10.52
CA THR A 81 -1.11 -3.43 -11.63
C THR A 81 -0.46 -4.69 -12.20
N VAL A 82 0.03 -5.59 -11.34
CA VAL A 82 0.61 -6.88 -11.77
C VAL A 82 -0.41 -7.73 -12.54
N LEU A 83 -1.66 -7.79 -12.09
CA LEU A 83 -2.72 -8.51 -12.81
C LEU A 83 -3.00 -7.89 -14.18
N LEU A 84 -3.08 -6.56 -14.27
CA LEU A 84 -3.28 -5.86 -15.54
C LEU A 84 -2.11 -6.07 -16.52
N ILE A 85 -0.87 -6.03 -16.01
CA ILE A 85 0.34 -6.34 -16.79
C ILE A 85 0.28 -7.78 -17.31
N ALA A 86 -0.07 -8.75 -16.44
CA ALA A 86 -0.17 -10.15 -16.82
C ALA A 86 -1.24 -10.41 -17.90
N ILE A 87 -2.42 -9.77 -17.77
CA ILE A 87 -3.50 -9.89 -18.76
C ILE A 87 -3.04 -9.32 -20.11
N ARG A 88 -2.34 -8.18 -20.10
CA ARG A 88 -1.85 -7.53 -21.33
C ARG A 88 -0.82 -8.41 -22.05
N ILE A 89 0.15 -8.94 -21.31
CA ILE A 89 1.15 -9.88 -21.85
C ILE A 89 0.47 -11.14 -22.42
N HIS A 90 -0.55 -11.67 -21.74
CA HIS A 90 -1.28 -12.85 -22.20
C HIS A 90 -2.06 -12.61 -23.50
N ARG A 91 -2.67 -11.43 -23.68
CA ARG A 91 -3.36 -11.06 -24.93
C ARG A 91 -2.40 -10.92 -26.10
N GLU A 92 -1.24 -10.31 -25.88
CA GLU A 92 -0.27 -10.03 -26.94
C GLU A 92 0.59 -11.27 -27.31
N ARG A 93 0.58 -12.33 -26.49
CA ARG A 93 1.31 -13.61 -26.67
C ARG A 93 2.81 -13.48 -27.01
N ARG A 94 3.40 -12.29 -26.85
CA ARG A 94 4.81 -12.02 -27.09
C ARG A 94 5.43 -11.54 -25.79
N PHE A 95 6.20 -12.41 -25.17
CA PHE A 95 6.97 -12.09 -23.96
C PHE A 95 8.21 -11.24 -24.26
N TRP A 96 8.68 -11.24 -25.52
CA TRP A 96 9.91 -10.57 -25.92
C TRP A 96 10.06 -10.58 -27.45
N THR A 97 10.05 -9.42 -28.10
CA THR A 97 10.58 -9.26 -29.47
C THR A 97 11.48 -8.02 -29.51
N PRO A 98 12.81 -8.18 -29.51
CA PRO A 98 13.77 -7.07 -29.58
C PRO A 98 13.79 -6.31 -30.91
N ASN A 99 13.00 -6.71 -31.90
CA ASN A 99 13.29 -6.43 -33.31
C ASN A 99 12.38 -5.37 -33.99
N ASP A 100 11.40 -4.79 -33.30
CA ASP A 100 10.52 -3.77 -33.88
C ASP A 100 10.70 -2.40 -33.22
N PHE A 101 11.95 -1.96 -33.03
CA PHE A 101 12.26 -0.61 -32.54
C PHE A 101 12.03 0.42 -33.65
N SER A 102 10.76 0.69 -34.01
CA SER A 102 10.42 1.88 -34.78
C SER A 102 10.46 3.08 -33.83
N ALA A 103 11.33 4.06 -34.10
CA ALA A 103 11.58 5.23 -33.25
C ALA A 103 10.43 6.28 -33.28
N SER A 104 9.17 5.85 -33.14
CA SER A 104 8.03 6.75 -32.94
C SER A 104 7.72 6.88 -31.44
N PHE A 105 7.44 8.11 -30.99
CA PHE A 105 7.14 8.41 -29.59
C PHE A 105 5.90 7.68 -29.06
N SER A 106 4.95 7.35 -29.95
CA SER A 106 3.79 6.52 -29.59
C SER A 106 4.20 5.07 -29.35
N ALA A 107 5.06 4.47 -30.18
CA ALA A 107 5.53 3.10 -29.99
C ALA A 107 6.27 2.93 -28.65
N ILE A 108 7.08 3.90 -28.23
CA ILE A 108 7.88 3.81 -26.99
C ILE A 108 7.02 3.78 -25.72
N VAL A 109 5.90 4.52 -25.69
CA VAL A 109 5.00 4.55 -24.53
C VAL A 109 3.99 3.39 -24.57
N THR A 110 3.59 2.93 -25.76
CA THR A 110 2.68 1.78 -25.92
C THR A 110 3.41 0.42 -25.88
N HIS A 111 4.75 0.39 -25.92
CA HIS A 111 5.56 -0.84 -25.87
C HIS A 111 5.83 -1.39 -24.47
N HIS A 112 6.16 -2.70 -24.41
CA HIS A 112 6.62 -3.47 -23.24
C HIS A 112 7.58 -2.74 -22.31
N PHE A 113 8.40 -1.80 -22.81
CA PHE A 113 9.29 -0.98 -21.99
C PHE A 113 8.55 -0.25 -20.86
N PHE A 114 7.41 0.37 -21.16
CA PHE A 114 6.60 1.07 -20.16
C PHE A 114 6.05 0.11 -19.10
N LEU A 115 5.61 -1.08 -19.50
CA LEU A 115 5.16 -2.14 -18.58
C LEU A 115 6.29 -2.64 -17.67
N TYR A 116 7.52 -2.75 -18.17
CA TYR A 116 8.68 -3.11 -17.34
C TYR A 116 9.03 -2.02 -16.34
N VAL A 117 8.92 -0.74 -16.71
CA VAL A 117 9.14 0.38 -15.78
C VAL A 117 8.10 0.36 -14.66
N ILE A 118 6.82 0.14 -14.98
CA ILE A 118 5.76 -0.02 -13.96
C ILE A 118 6.05 -1.24 -13.08
N GLY A 119 6.38 -2.39 -13.66
CA GLY A 119 6.69 -3.60 -12.90
C GLY A 119 7.91 -3.44 -11.98
N ALA A 120 8.94 -2.72 -12.42
CA ALA A 120 10.08 -2.38 -11.56
C ALA A 120 9.67 -1.46 -10.41
N PHE A 121 8.80 -0.48 -10.68
CA PHE A 121 8.25 0.40 -9.65
C PHE A 121 7.39 -0.36 -8.64
N ASP A 122 6.63 -1.36 -9.07
CA ASP A 122 5.85 -2.24 -8.18
C ASP A 122 6.75 -3.02 -7.21
N VAL A 123 7.90 -3.51 -7.68
CA VAL A 123 8.89 -4.18 -6.83
C VAL A 123 9.43 -3.21 -5.77
N ILE A 124 9.79 -1.97 -6.18
CA ILE A 124 10.24 -0.94 -5.24
C ILE A 124 9.14 -0.63 -4.22
N THR A 125 7.90 -0.48 -4.66
CA THR A 125 6.74 -0.22 -3.79
C THR A 125 6.57 -1.34 -2.76
N LEU A 126 6.66 -2.61 -3.16
CA LEU A 126 6.63 -3.74 -2.21
C LEU A 126 7.76 -3.67 -1.19
N THR A 127 8.98 -3.30 -1.59
CA THR A 127 10.07 -3.12 -0.61
C THR A 127 9.75 -2.00 0.38
N MET A 128 9.18 -0.89 -0.07
CA MET A 128 8.81 0.24 0.79
C MET A 128 7.66 -0.07 1.74
N VAL A 129 6.70 -0.89 1.31
CA VAL A 129 5.65 -1.46 2.18
C VAL A 129 6.27 -2.27 3.33
N THR A 130 7.29 -3.09 3.04
CA THR A 130 7.97 -3.85 4.10
C THR A 130 8.75 -2.95 5.06
N VAL A 131 9.36 -1.87 4.54
CA VAL A 131 10.04 -0.85 5.34
C VAL A 131 9.07 -0.17 6.30
N LEU A 132 7.91 0.29 5.82
CA LEU A 132 6.89 0.90 6.67
C LEU A 132 6.38 -0.08 7.73
N SER A 133 6.12 -1.33 7.34
CA SER A 133 5.69 -2.39 8.27
C SER A 133 6.71 -2.60 9.39
N GLN A 134 8.00 -2.66 9.05
CA GLN A 134 9.07 -2.78 10.04
C GLN A 134 9.20 -1.53 10.91
N ALA A 135 9.02 -0.34 10.34
CA ALA A 135 9.05 0.93 11.06
C ALA A 135 7.97 0.98 12.15
N LEU A 136 6.75 0.51 11.83
CA LEU A 136 5.63 0.43 12.78
C LEU A 136 5.86 -0.58 13.90
N ILE A 137 6.57 -1.67 13.64
CA ILE A 137 6.87 -2.71 14.65
C ILE A 137 8.02 -2.27 15.57
N LYS A 138 9.07 -1.67 15.00
CA LYS A 138 10.28 -1.27 15.72
C LYS A 138 10.21 0.14 16.31
N PHE A 139 9.16 0.91 16.00
CA PHE A 139 9.02 2.33 16.36
C PHE A 139 10.21 3.19 15.90
N ASP A 140 10.74 2.89 14.71
CA ASP A 140 11.92 3.55 14.18
C ASP A 140 11.55 4.76 13.31
N LYS A 141 11.85 5.96 13.81
CA LYS A 141 11.60 7.23 13.11
C LYS A 141 12.38 7.39 11.81
N GLN A 142 13.55 6.75 11.66
CA GLN A 142 14.36 6.85 10.45
C GLN A 142 13.69 6.11 9.29
N LEU A 143 13.16 4.91 9.56
CA LEU A 143 12.44 4.10 8.57
C LEU A 143 11.12 4.78 8.15
N VAL A 144 10.40 5.41 9.08
CA VAL A 144 9.20 6.20 8.74
C VAL A 144 9.57 7.41 7.86
N ARG A 145 10.67 8.11 8.17
CA ARG A 145 11.14 9.24 7.36
C ARG A 145 11.52 8.80 5.95
N LEU A 146 12.19 7.65 5.81
CA LEU A 146 12.54 7.08 4.51
C LEU A 146 11.30 6.80 3.66
N HIS A 147 10.28 6.14 4.25
CA HIS A 147 9.01 5.88 3.56
C HIS A 147 8.28 7.19 3.19
N TRP A 148 8.30 8.19 4.07
CA TRP A 148 7.73 9.50 3.78
C TRP A 148 8.36 10.20 2.56
N TYR A 149 9.68 10.10 2.38
CA TYR A 149 10.33 10.58 1.15
C TYR A 149 9.93 9.77 -0.08
N PHE A 150 9.78 8.46 0.09
CA PHE A 150 9.29 7.59 -0.98
C PHE A 150 7.89 7.98 -1.44
N ASP A 151 6.97 8.34 -0.53
CA ASP A 151 5.61 8.78 -0.91
C ASP A 151 5.64 9.98 -1.87
N PHE A 152 6.56 10.94 -1.67
CA PHE A 152 6.73 12.06 -2.60
C PHE A 152 7.26 11.61 -3.97
N VAL A 153 8.25 10.72 -3.99
CA VAL A 153 8.79 10.16 -5.24
C VAL A 153 7.71 9.36 -5.98
N SER A 154 6.92 8.57 -5.23
CA SER A 154 5.79 7.80 -5.74
C SER A 154 4.71 8.71 -6.34
N LEU A 155 4.38 9.82 -5.69
CA LEU A 155 3.43 10.80 -6.22
C LEU A 155 3.90 11.41 -7.55
N ILE A 156 5.17 11.81 -7.63
CA ILE A 156 5.76 12.38 -8.86
C ILE A 156 5.74 11.33 -9.97
N PHE A 157 6.20 10.11 -9.67
CA PHE A 157 6.23 9.00 -10.62
C PHE A 157 4.83 8.67 -11.16
N ASN A 158 3.84 8.52 -10.27
CA ASN A 158 2.46 8.21 -10.67
C ASN A 158 1.82 9.34 -11.48
N THR A 159 2.13 10.60 -11.16
CA THR A 159 1.61 11.75 -11.90
C THR A 159 2.20 11.83 -13.31
N ILE A 160 3.52 11.65 -13.44
CA ILE A 160 4.19 11.61 -14.75
C ILE A 160 3.65 10.44 -15.57
N THR A 161 3.57 9.26 -14.96
CA THR A 161 3.06 8.03 -15.60
C THR A 161 1.62 8.22 -16.07
N PHE A 162 0.76 8.83 -15.26
CA PHE A 162 -0.62 9.15 -15.63
C PHE A 162 -0.71 10.08 -16.85
N ILE A 163 0.05 11.18 -16.84
CA ILE A 163 0.05 12.15 -17.95
C ILE A 163 0.56 11.50 -19.23
N VAL A 164 1.69 10.80 -19.16
CA VAL A 164 2.30 10.12 -20.29
C VAL A 164 1.35 9.07 -20.86
N TYR A 165 0.71 8.27 -19.99
CA TYR A 165 -0.25 7.25 -20.41
C TYR A 165 -1.51 7.86 -21.04
N LEU A 166 -2.05 8.93 -20.45
CA LEU A 166 -3.22 9.64 -20.98
C LEU A 166 -2.93 10.22 -22.37
N VAL A 167 -1.78 10.85 -22.56
CA VAL A 167 -1.36 11.40 -23.85
C VAL A 167 -1.19 10.28 -24.88
N ALA A 168 -0.54 9.18 -24.52
CA ALA A 168 -0.35 8.04 -25.42
C ALA A 168 -1.69 7.45 -25.90
N VAL A 169 -2.61 7.20 -24.97
CA VAL A 169 -3.96 6.69 -25.29
C VAL A 169 -4.77 7.71 -26.11
N SER A 170 -4.52 9.01 -25.96
CA SER A 170 -5.26 10.05 -26.69
C SER A 170 -4.76 10.29 -28.13
N ILE A 171 -3.49 10.00 -28.40
CA ILE A 171 -2.88 10.14 -29.74
C ILE A 171 -3.24 8.94 -30.62
N GLU A 172 -3.32 7.74 -30.04
CA GLU A 172 -3.87 6.57 -30.72
C GLU A 172 -5.38 6.72 -30.87
N SER A 173 -5.91 6.53 -32.09
CA SER A 173 -7.31 6.76 -32.46
C SER A 173 -8.34 6.17 -31.47
N SER A 174 -9.56 6.72 -31.43
CA SER A 174 -10.62 6.42 -30.44
C SER A 174 -11.05 4.95 -30.32
N GLU A 175 -10.60 4.08 -31.23
CA GLU A 175 -10.85 2.63 -31.19
C GLU A 175 -9.98 1.91 -30.13
N ASN A 176 -8.97 2.56 -29.57
CA ASN A 176 -8.02 1.98 -28.59
C ASN A 176 -8.38 2.18 -27.10
N TRP A 177 -9.59 2.70 -26.78
CA TRP A 177 -10.12 2.72 -25.40
C TRP A 177 -10.59 1.33 -24.96
N ASP A 178 -9.70 0.34 -25.01
CA ASP A 178 -9.93 -1.00 -24.49
C ASP A 178 -10.09 -0.95 -22.96
N ILE A 179 -10.83 -1.90 -22.40
CA ILE A 179 -11.13 -2.02 -20.98
C ILE A 179 -9.84 -2.04 -20.14
N ILE A 180 -8.78 -2.66 -20.66
CA ILE A 180 -7.46 -2.71 -20.00
C ILE A 180 -6.83 -1.31 -19.92
N ASN A 181 -6.91 -0.53 -21.00
CA ASN A 181 -6.36 0.82 -21.02
C ASN A 181 -7.12 1.74 -20.07
N ILE A 182 -8.45 1.63 -20.05
CA ILE A 182 -9.30 2.36 -19.09
C ILE A 182 -8.93 1.96 -17.65
N ALA A 183 -8.74 0.67 -17.38
CA ALA A 183 -8.38 0.19 -16.05
C ALA A 183 -7.03 0.73 -15.58
N PHE A 184 -6.00 0.77 -16.44
CA PHE A 184 -4.71 1.40 -16.12
C PHE A 184 -4.85 2.90 -15.84
N THR A 185 -5.57 3.63 -16.69
CA THR A 185 -5.80 5.06 -16.49
C THR A 185 -6.50 5.35 -15.16
N LEU A 186 -7.52 4.56 -14.81
CA LEU A 186 -8.21 4.67 -13.52
C LEU A 186 -7.30 4.31 -12.34
N CYS A 187 -6.45 3.28 -12.49
CA CYS A 187 -5.51 2.87 -11.46
C CYS A 187 -4.54 4.00 -11.10
N PHE A 188 -3.92 4.63 -12.11
CA PHE A 188 -3.05 5.78 -11.90
C PHE A 188 -3.79 7.01 -11.36
N ALA A 189 -5.00 7.27 -11.83
CA ALA A 189 -5.82 8.38 -11.35
C ALA A 189 -6.20 8.24 -9.86
N ILE A 190 -6.56 7.03 -9.41
CA ILE A 190 -6.91 6.75 -8.01
C ILE A 190 -5.66 6.77 -7.12
N GLN A 191 -4.49 6.42 -7.65
CA GLN A 191 -3.25 6.41 -6.88
C GLN A 191 -2.81 7.81 -6.42
N ILE A 192 -3.08 8.86 -7.21
CA ILE A 192 -2.71 10.25 -6.87
C ILE A 192 -3.34 10.73 -5.54
N PRO A 193 -4.68 10.71 -5.36
CA PRO A 193 -5.29 11.13 -4.10
C PRO A 193 -4.92 10.20 -2.93
N LEU A 194 -4.73 8.90 -3.18
CA LEU A 194 -4.27 7.96 -2.15
C LEU A 194 -2.85 8.30 -1.66
N GLN A 195 -1.94 8.65 -2.57
CA GLN A 195 -0.57 9.06 -2.23
C GLN A 195 -0.55 10.41 -1.49
N LEU A 196 -1.37 11.39 -1.90
CA LEU A 196 -1.52 12.64 -1.15
C LEU A 196 -2.02 12.39 0.28
N TRP A 197 -2.99 11.49 0.45
CA TRP A 197 -3.46 11.09 1.76
C TRP A 197 -2.37 10.36 2.57
N ALA A 198 -1.63 9.45 1.95
CA ALA A 198 -0.53 8.72 2.58
C ALA A 198 0.52 9.67 3.16
N ILE A 199 0.96 10.68 2.39
CA ILE A 199 1.91 11.70 2.84
C ILE A 199 1.45 12.38 4.14
N THR A 200 0.15 12.71 4.26
CA THR A 200 -0.39 13.37 5.46
C THR A 200 -0.37 12.45 6.69
N VAL A 201 -0.73 11.18 6.50
CA VAL A 201 -0.80 10.18 7.56
C VAL A 201 0.60 9.77 8.03
N VAL A 202 1.53 9.54 7.10
CA VAL A 202 2.93 9.19 7.42
C VAL A 202 3.64 10.36 8.11
N ARG A 203 3.35 11.60 7.71
CA ARG A 203 3.83 12.78 8.44
C ARG A 203 3.31 12.82 9.88
N SER A 204 2.02 12.58 10.08
CA SER A 204 1.44 12.49 11.43
C SER A 204 2.08 11.35 12.25
N CYS A 205 2.39 10.23 11.61
CA CYS A 205 3.11 9.12 12.24
C CYS A 205 4.52 9.50 12.67
N TYR A 206 5.25 10.17 11.79
CA TYR A 206 6.59 10.65 12.07
C TYR A 206 6.63 11.65 13.24
N ASP A 207 5.70 12.61 13.27
CA ASP A 207 5.58 13.58 14.35
C ASP A 207 5.24 12.89 15.68
N PHE A 208 4.35 11.89 15.65
CA PHE A 208 4.03 11.08 16.83
C PHE A 208 5.26 10.30 17.35
N PHE A 209 6.06 9.70 16.46
CA PHE A 209 7.28 8.97 16.85
C PHE A 209 8.36 9.90 17.42
N ASN A 210 8.49 11.12 16.90
CA ASN A 210 9.41 12.10 17.48
C ASN A 210 9.01 12.50 18.90
N LEU A 211 7.71 12.77 19.13
CA LEU A 211 7.21 13.08 20.47
C LEU A 211 7.43 11.92 21.45
N LEU A 212 7.13 10.70 21.02
CA LEU A 212 7.34 9.49 21.84
C LEU A 212 8.82 9.38 22.28
N HIS A 213 9.75 9.59 21.35
CA HIS A 213 11.18 9.54 21.64
C HIS A 213 11.62 10.61 22.65
N VAL A 214 11.08 11.83 22.56
CA VAL A 214 11.38 12.90 23.52
C VAL A 214 10.83 12.56 24.91
N PHE A 215 9.61 12.03 25.00
CA PHE A 215 9.04 11.61 26.28
C PHE A 215 9.83 10.48 26.96
N ILE A 216 10.33 9.52 26.18
CA ILE A 216 11.22 8.47 26.71
C ILE A 216 12.50 9.08 27.27
N GLN A 217 13.14 9.99 26.53
CA GLN A 217 14.36 10.67 26.98
C GLN A 217 14.16 11.53 28.24
N LEU A 218 12.98 12.12 28.41
CA LEU A 218 12.63 12.88 29.61
C LEU A 218 12.33 11.98 30.80
N ALA A 219 11.75 10.79 30.58
CA ALA A 219 11.45 9.84 31.65
C ALA A 219 12.68 9.07 32.14
N GLU A 220 13.72 8.97 31.31
CA GLU A 220 15.00 8.34 31.68
C GLU A 220 15.95 9.30 32.42
N LYS A 221 15.65 10.60 32.44
CA LYS A 221 16.40 11.63 33.19
C LYS A 221 15.76 11.91 34.55
#